data_AF-A0A151RGN6-F1
#
_entry.id   AF-A0A151RGN6-F1
#
_cell.length_a   1.000
_cell.length_b   1.000
_cell.length_c   1.000
_cell.angle_alpha   90.00
_cell.angle_beta   90.00
_cell.angle_gamma   90.00
#
_symmetry.space_group_name_H-M   'P 1'
#
loop_
_entity.id
_entity.type
_entity.pdbx_description
1 polymer ?
#
loop_
_entity_poly.entity_id
_entity_poly.type
_entity_poly.pdbx_seq_one_letter_code
_entity_poly.pdbx_strand_id
1 'polypeptide(L)'
;MIQDQTMKKMIRLGDLHDGIYLFKKLKIGSSCVVAQKDSSKLWHSRMGHLSTQALKQISHMLKCNFFLNKNECCDVCHRSKQSRLVVLS
;
A
#
# COMPACT_ATOMS: atom_id res chain seq x y z
N MET A 1 -13.01 27.51 -10.99
CA MET A 1 -11.57 27.22 -11.04
C MET A 1 -10.95 27.66 -9.72
N ILE A 2 -10.29 26.75 -8.99
CA ILE A 2 -9.62 27.08 -7.72
C ILE A 2 -8.13 27.17 -8.00
N GLN A 3 -7.54 28.33 -7.72
CA GLN A 3 -6.16 28.66 -8.03
C GLN A 3 -5.46 29.14 -6.77
N ASP A 4 -4.22 28.69 -6.57
CA ASP A 4 -3.34 29.19 -5.53
C ASP A 4 -2.93 30.61 -5.89
N GLN A 5 -3.21 31.58 -5.01
CA GLN A 5 -2.98 32.99 -5.31
C GLN A 5 -1.49 33.37 -5.29
N THR A 6 -0.67 32.62 -4.54
CA THR A 6 0.77 32.87 -4.38
C THR A 6 1.57 32.36 -5.58
N MET A 7 1.27 31.14 -6.01
CA MET A 7 1.99 30.44 -7.08
C MET A 7 1.30 30.56 -8.44
N LYS A 8 0.10 31.18 -8.48
CA LYS A 8 -0.82 31.20 -9.64
C LYS A 8 -1.04 29.80 -10.24
N LYS A 9 -0.88 28.75 -9.44
CA LYS A 9 -1.00 27.37 -9.90
C LYS A 9 -2.43 26.92 -9.72
N MET A 10 -3.02 26.31 -10.75
CA MET A 10 -4.34 25.69 -10.61
C MET A 10 -4.25 24.58 -9.56
N ILE A 11 -5.05 24.71 -8.48
CA ILE A 11 -5.12 23.70 -7.43
C ILE A 11 -6.02 22.57 -7.93
N ARG A 12 -7.27 22.89 -8.32
CA ARG A 12 -8.26 21.92 -8.85
C ARG A 12 -9.34 22.56 -9.72
N LEU A 13 -9.92 21.74 -10.60
CA LEU A 13 -11.17 22.04 -11.32
C LEU A 13 -12.36 21.70 -10.42
N GLY A 14 -13.31 22.62 -10.31
CA GLY A 14 -14.55 22.46 -9.54
C GLY A 14 -15.57 23.46 -10.02
N ASP A 15 -16.83 23.05 -10.04
CA ASP A 15 -17.95 23.89 -10.46
C ASP A 15 -18.51 24.62 -9.24
N LEU A 16 -18.85 25.89 -9.42
CA LEU A 16 -19.53 26.68 -8.40
C LEU A 16 -21.03 26.41 -8.52
N HIS A 17 -21.62 25.86 -7.46
CA HIS A 17 -23.06 25.70 -7.35
C HIS A 17 -23.50 26.29 -6.01
N ASP A 18 -24.36 27.30 -6.04
CA ASP A 18 -24.94 27.92 -4.85
C ASP A 18 -23.90 28.37 -3.81
N GLY A 19 -22.81 29.02 -4.26
CA GLY A 19 -21.73 29.49 -3.38
C GLY A 19 -20.77 28.40 -2.88
N ILE A 20 -21.02 27.13 -3.20
CA ILE A 20 -20.18 25.99 -2.83
C ILE A 20 -19.45 25.47 -4.07
N TYR A 21 -18.14 25.28 -3.95
CA TYR A 21 -17.34 24.64 -4.99
C TYR A 21 -17.46 23.12 -4.89
N LEU A 22 -18.20 22.49 -5.81
CA LEU A 22 -18.22 21.04 -5.93
C LEU A 22 -17.01 20.56 -6.73
N PHE A 23 -16.16 19.79 -6.07
CA PHE A 23 -15.06 19.10 -6.72
C PHE A 23 -15.62 17.96 -7.58
N LYS A 24 -15.76 18.21 -8.89
CA LYS A 24 -15.98 17.13 -9.84
C LYS A 24 -14.75 16.22 -9.81
N LYS A 25 -14.94 14.93 -9.50
CA LYS A 25 -13.92 13.91 -9.75
C LYS A 25 -13.60 13.97 -11.24
N LEU A 26 -12.46 14.54 -11.58
CA LEU A 26 -11.89 14.43 -12.91
C LEU A 26 -11.77 12.94 -13.21
N LYS A 27 -12.54 12.43 -14.18
CA LYS A 27 -12.26 11.13 -14.81
C LYS A 27 -11.02 11.29 -15.68
N ILE A 28 -9.89 11.64 -15.07
CA ILE A 28 -8.58 11.66 -15.71
C ILE A 28 -7.78 10.54 -15.06
N GLY A 29 -7.29 9.65 -15.91
CA GLY A 29 -6.37 8.60 -15.52
C GLY A 29 -7.02 7.24 -15.60
N SER A 30 -6.53 6.44 -16.53
CA SER A 30 -6.41 4.99 -16.36
C SER A 30 -6.27 4.67 -14.88
N SER A 31 -7.15 3.81 -14.36
CA SER A 31 -6.88 3.13 -13.10
C SER A 31 -5.42 2.67 -13.19
N CYS A 32 -4.56 3.16 -12.30
CA CYS A 32 -3.33 2.43 -12.01
C CYS A 32 -3.82 1.12 -11.42
N VAL A 33 -4.15 0.18 -12.30
CA VAL A 33 -4.25 -1.22 -11.97
C VAL A 33 -2.86 -1.49 -11.46
N VAL A 34 -2.71 -1.47 -10.13
CA VAL A 34 -1.58 -2.09 -9.47
C VAL A 34 -1.64 -3.49 -10.05
N ALA A 35 -0.77 -3.78 -11.02
CA ALA A 35 -0.56 -5.12 -11.54
C ALA A 35 -0.55 -5.98 -10.30
N GLN A 36 -1.42 -7.01 -10.26
CA GLN A 36 -1.70 -7.82 -9.08
C GLN A 36 -0.41 -8.46 -8.57
N LYS A 37 0.42 -7.66 -7.92
CA LYS A 37 1.77 -7.98 -7.49
C LYS A 37 1.57 -8.67 -6.17
N ASP A 38 2.08 -9.90 -6.09
CA ASP A 38 2.05 -10.82 -4.95
C ASP A 38 1.62 -10.12 -3.65
N SER A 39 0.31 -10.12 -3.39
CA SER A 39 -0.28 -9.42 -2.25
C SER A 39 0.40 -9.85 -0.95
N SER A 40 0.83 -11.10 -0.89
CA SER A 40 1.62 -11.65 0.21
C SER A 40 2.94 -10.91 0.47
N LYS A 41 3.78 -10.61 -0.54
CA LYS A 41 5.06 -9.88 -0.35
C LYS A 41 4.85 -8.48 0.20
N LEU A 42 3.81 -7.82 -0.31
CA LEU A 42 3.43 -6.48 0.08
C LEU A 42 3.01 -6.46 1.56
N TRP A 43 2.10 -7.35 1.94
CA TRP A 43 1.61 -7.46 3.32
C TRP A 43 2.69 -7.95 4.28
N HIS A 44 3.52 -8.90 3.85
CA HIS A 44 4.72 -9.33 4.58
C HIS A 44 5.59 -8.13 4.95
N SER A 45 5.93 -7.27 3.99
CA SER A 45 6.81 -6.12 4.23
C SER A 45 6.10 -5.02 5.06
N ARG A 46 4.84 -4.69 4.74
CA ARG A 46 4.09 -3.62 5.41
C ARG A 46 3.80 -3.90 6.89
N MET A 47 3.66 -5.17 7.27
CA MET A 47 3.32 -5.56 8.64
C MET A 47 4.54 -5.99 9.46
N GLY A 48 5.76 -5.64 9.03
CA GLY A 48 6.97 -5.92 9.79
C GLY A 48 7.48 -7.35 9.62
N HIS A 49 7.45 -7.87 8.40
CA HIS A 49 8.01 -9.18 8.04
C HIS A 49 7.34 -10.37 8.73
N LEU A 50 6.01 -10.32 8.87
CA LEU A 50 5.21 -11.41 9.43
C LEU A 50 5.51 -12.76 8.78
N SER A 51 5.48 -13.83 9.59
CA SER A 51 5.61 -15.18 9.08
C SER A 51 4.49 -15.50 8.08
N THR A 52 4.77 -16.40 7.14
CA THR A 52 3.76 -16.89 6.19
C THR A 52 2.55 -17.51 6.89
N GLN A 53 2.73 -18.07 8.09
CA GLN A 53 1.63 -18.59 8.90
C GLN A 53 0.73 -17.46 9.45
N ALA A 54 1.32 -16.37 9.96
CA ALA A 54 0.56 -15.22 10.44
C ALA A 54 -0.21 -14.55 9.28
N LEU A 55 0.41 -14.43 8.10
CA LEU A 55 -0.28 -13.92 6.91
C LEU A 55 -1.46 -14.81 6.48
N LYS A 56 -1.37 -16.14 6.62
CA LYS A 56 -2.52 -17.04 6.39
C LYS A 56 -3.67 -16.79 7.34
N GLN A 57 -3.38 -16.58 8.62
CA GLN A 57 -4.41 -16.28 9.62
C GLN A 57 -5.12 -14.97 9.29
N ILE A 58 -4.37 -13.93 8.93
CA ILE A 58 -4.92 -12.63 8.53
C ILE A 58 -5.74 -12.75 7.24
N SER A 59 -5.24 -13.50 6.25
CA SER A 59 -5.96 -13.80 5.00
C SER A 59 -7.33 -14.41 5.28
N HIS A 60 -7.39 -15.38 6.19
CA HIS A 60 -8.63 -16.02 6.63
C HIS A 60 -9.56 -15.03 7.36
N MET A 61 -9.04 -14.23 8.29
CA MET A 61 -9.84 -13.25 9.03
C MET A 61 -10.43 -12.15 8.14
N LEU A 62 -9.66 -11.67 7.17
CA LEU A 62 -10.06 -10.59 6.27
C LEU A 62 -10.78 -11.08 5.00
N LYS A 63 -10.97 -12.40 4.83
CA LYS A 63 -11.52 -13.02 3.61
C LYS A 63 -10.82 -12.53 2.33
N CYS A 64 -9.52 -12.25 2.42
CA CYS A 64 -8.69 -11.74 1.33
C CYS A 64 -7.69 -12.82 0.91
N ASN A 65 -7.63 -13.17 -0.37
CA ASN A 65 -6.70 -14.21 -0.84
C ASN A 65 -5.29 -13.64 -0.97
N PHE A 66 -4.35 -14.12 -0.15
CA PHE A 66 -2.93 -13.83 -0.29
C PHE A 66 -2.25 -15.01 -1.00
N PHE A 67 -1.66 -14.75 -2.17
CA PHE A 67 -0.84 -15.74 -2.86
C PHE A 67 0.49 -15.89 -2.11
N LEU A 68 0.52 -16.85 -1.17
CA LEU A 68 1.68 -17.16 -0.36
C LEU A 68 2.56 -18.16 -1.09
N ASN A 69 3.49 -17.64 -1.89
CA ASN A 69 4.47 -18.49 -2.54
C ASN A 69 5.54 -18.88 -1.51
N LYS A 70 5.57 -20.17 -1.12
CA LYS A 70 6.53 -20.69 -0.13
C LYS A 70 7.99 -20.57 -0.58
N ASN A 71 8.23 -20.42 -1.88
CA ASN A 71 9.56 -20.33 -2.46
C ASN A 71 10.16 -18.91 -2.46
N GLU A 72 9.41 -17.92 -1.96
CA GLU A 72 9.85 -16.53 -1.97
C GLU A 72 10.62 -16.22 -0.69
N CYS A 73 11.95 -16.13 -0.85
CA CYS A 73 12.83 -15.66 0.19
C CYS A 73 12.77 -14.13 0.28
N CYS A 74 12.45 -13.61 1.46
CA CYS A 74 12.63 -12.19 1.75
C CYS A 74 14.05 -11.93 2.23
N ASP A 75 14.80 -11.11 1.50
CA ASP A 75 16.20 -10.80 1.82
C ASP A 75 16.36 -10.21 3.23
N VAL A 76 15.43 -9.35 3.65
CA VAL A 76 15.43 -8.77 5.00
C VAL A 76 15.28 -9.86 6.05
N CYS A 77 14.29 -10.75 5.92
CA CYS A 77 14.13 -11.88 6.84
C CYS A 77 15.33 -12.81 6.86
N HIS A 78 15.94 -13.06 5.70
CA HIS A 78 17.09 -13.92 5.57
C HIS A 78 18.30 -13.33 6.32
N ARG A 79 18.58 -12.04 6.13
CA ARG A 79 19.66 -11.32 6.83
C ARG A 79 19.40 -11.20 8.33
N SER A 80 18.17 -10.88 8.74
CA SER A 80 17.80 -10.78 10.17
C SER A 80 17.87 -12.11 10.92
N LYS A 81 17.64 -13.24 10.24
CA LYS A 81 17.80 -14.57 10.84
C LYS A 81 19.27 -14.97 11.01
N GLN A 82 20.17 -14.45 10.18
CA GLN A 82 21.60 -14.70 10.28
C GLN A 82 22.27 -13.87 11.38
N SER A 83 21.68 -12.73 11.76
CA SER A 83 22.08 -11.97 12.95
C SER A 83 21.51 -12.61 14.22
N ARG A 84 21.93 -13.84 14.54
CA ARG A 84 21.80 -14.34 15.92
C ARG A 84 22.90 -13.66 16.74
N LEU A 85 22.55 -12.57 17.42
CA LEU A 85 23.33 -12.17 18.60
C LEU A 85 23.19 -13.31 19.61
N VAL A 86 24.29 -14.02 19.86
CA VAL A 86 24.41 -14.95 20.97
C VAL A 86 24.36 -14.08 22.23
N VAL A 87 23.17 -13.86 22.78
CA VAL A 87 23.06 -13.30 24.13
C VAL A 87 23.28 -14.47 25.07
N LEU A 88 24.53 -14.61 25.54
CA LEU A 88 24.86 -15.45 26.68
C LEU A 88 24.00 -14.96 27.86
N SER A 89 23.13 -15.83 28.36
CA SER A 89 22.42 -15.70 29.64
C SER A 89 22.85 -16.84 30.54
#